data_AF-A0A7Z0AWT6-F1
#
_entry.id   AF-A0A7Z0AWT6-F1
#
_cell.length_a   1.000
_cell.length_b   1.000
_cell.length_c   1.000
_cell.angle_alpha   90.00
_cell.angle_beta   90.00
_cell.angle_gamma   90.00
#
_symmetry.space_group_name_H-M   'P 1'
#
loop_
_entity.id
_entity.type
_entity.pdbx_description
1 polymer ?
#
loop_
_entity_poly.entity_id
_entity_poly.type
_entity_poly.pdbx_seq_one_letter_code
_entity_poly.pdbx_strand_id
1 'polypeptide(L)' 'MDPLISTFVSDFENEEQDASYDRWFRAEVQASIDDPRPNIPHEQVMAEIQVLMEEVQRKYEALQASNKDCTAAPD' A
#
# COMPACT_ATOMS: atom_id res chain seq x y z
N MET A 1 -28.79 16.96 1.39
CA MET A 1 -28.30 15.66 0.88
C MET A 1 -27.28 15.99 -0.18
N ASP A 2 -26.00 15.96 0.17
CA ASP A 2 -24.93 16.32 -0.77
C ASP A 2 -24.76 15.22 -1.83
N PRO A 3 -24.76 15.56 -3.13
CA PRO A 3 -24.64 14.60 -4.22
C PRO A 3 -23.25 13.96 -4.33
N LEU A 4 -22.28 14.42 -3.54
CA LEU A 4 -20.89 13.99 -3.62
C LEU A 4 -20.59 12.66 -2.89
N ILE A 5 -21.49 12.21 -2.01
CA ILE A 5 -21.35 10.88 -1.40
C ILE A 5 -21.59 9.77 -2.44
N SER A 6 -22.32 10.06 -3.53
CA SER A 6 -22.61 9.09 -4.60
C SER A 6 -21.41 8.71 -5.48
N THR A 7 -20.33 9.50 -5.48
CA THR A 7 -19.12 9.18 -6.28
C THR A 7 -18.15 8.28 -5.53
N PHE A 8 -18.28 8.15 -4.20
CA PHE A 8 -17.38 7.35 -3.36
C PHE A 8 -17.98 6.00 -2.95
N VAL A 9 -19.24 5.72 -3.31
CA VAL A 9 -19.83 4.40 -3.06
C VAL A 9 -19.32 3.44 -4.14
N SER A 10 -18.29 2.70 -3.77
CA SER A 10 -17.79 1.45 -4.36
C SER A 10 -17.27 1.54 -5.80
N ASP A 11 -15.95 1.64 -5.96
CA ASP A 11 -15.23 1.29 -7.20
C ASP A 11 -15.32 -0.23 -7.52
N PHE A 12 -16.07 -1.02 -6.75
CA PHE A 12 -16.29 -2.43 -7.04
C PHE A 12 -17.48 -2.59 -7.98
N GLU A 13 -17.18 -2.93 -9.24
CA GLU A 13 -18.15 -3.02 -10.34
C GLU A 13 -19.24 -4.09 -10.13
N ASN A 14 -19.24 -4.89 -9.04
CA ASN A 14 -20.21 -5.97 -8.84
C ASN A 14 -20.36 -6.48 -7.39
N GLU A 15 -21.59 -6.84 -7.00
CA GLU A 15 -21.93 -7.41 -5.67
C GLU A 15 -21.16 -8.72 -5.35
N GLU A 16 -20.81 -9.51 -6.37
CA GLU A 16 -20.02 -10.73 -6.18
C GLU A 16 -18.53 -10.42 -5.87
N GLN A 17 -17.99 -9.32 -6.39
CA GLN A 17 -16.64 -8.87 -6.06
C GLN A 17 -16.58 -8.36 -4.63
N ASP A 18 -17.60 -7.60 -4.20
CA ASP A 18 -17.76 -7.17 -2.80
C ASP A 18 -17.83 -8.36 -1.86
N ALA A 19 -18.66 -9.36 -2.17
CA ALA A 19 -18.77 -10.56 -1.34
C ALA A 19 -17.48 -11.40 -1.32
N SER A 20 -16.71 -11.41 -2.42
CA SER A 20 -15.41 -12.08 -2.47
C SER A 20 -14.37 -11.34 -1.64
N TYR A 21 -14.30 -10.02 -1.76
CA TYR A 21 -13.43 -9.16 -0.98
C TYR A 21 -13.73 -9.27 0.51
N ASP A 22 -15.00 -9.20 0.90
CA ASP A 22 -15.43 -9.33 2.30
C ASP A 22 -15.03 -10.67 2.91
N ARG A 23 -15.17 -11.77 2.15
CA ARG A 23 -14.75 -13.10 2.62
C ARG A 23 -13.24 -13.16 2.83
N TRP A 24 -12.46 -12.66 1.88
CA TRP A 24 -11.01 -12.61 1.99
C TRP A 24 -10.57 -11.70 3.15
N PHE A 25 -11.12 -10.49 3.25
CA PHE A 25 -10.77 -9.51 4.27
C PHE A 25 -11.05 -10.04 5.68
N ARG A 26 -12.21 -10.68 5.90
CA ARG A 26 -12.53 -11.31 7.18
C ARG A 26 -11.56 -12.45 7.52
N ALA A 27 -11.17 -13.25 6.54
CA ALA A 27 -10.20 -14.33 6.74
C ALA A 27 -8.82 -13.78 7.10
N GLU A 28 -8.36 -12.71 6.43
CA GLU A 28 -7.08 -12.05 6.69
C GLU A 28 -7.05 -11.40 8.08
N VAL A 29 -8.15 -10.72 8.47
CA VAL A 29 -8.30 -10.14 9.80
C VAL A 29 -8.31 -11.22 10.87
N GLN A 30 -9.02 -12.33 10.67
CA GLN A 30 -9.04 -13.43 11.63
C GLN A 30 -7.66 -14.06 11.78
N ALA A 31 -6.93 -14.28 10.68
CA ALA A 31 -5.56 -14.78 10.72
C ALA A 31 -4.62 -13.83 11.48
N SER A 32 -4.83 -12.52 11.38
CA SER A 32 -4.08 -11.51 12.15
C SER A 32 -4.42 -11.51 13.63
N ILE A 33 -5.69 -11.72 13.99
CA ILE A 33 -6.14 -11.84 15.38
C ILE A 33 -5.60 -13.12 16.03
N ASP A 34 -5.54 -14.21 15.25
CA ASP A 34 -5.06 -15.51 15.70
C ASP A 34 -3.51 -15.57 15.77
N ASP A 35 -2.79 -14.55 15.29
CA ASP A 35 -1.33 -14.48 15.38
C ASP A 35 -0.89 -14.37 16.84
N PRO A 36 -0.12 -15.34 17.38
CA PRO A 36 0.33 -15.32 18.77
C PRO A 36 1.43 -14.29 19.04
N ARG A 37 1.93 -13.59 18.02
CA ARG A 37 2.99 -12.59 18.19
C ARG A 37 2.50 -11.41 19.05
N PRO A 38 3.35 -10.88 19.93
CA PRO A 38 3.00 -9.70 20.71
C PRO A 38 2.84 -8.49 19.80
N ASN A 39 1.91 -7.60 20.16
CA ASN A 39 1.76 -6.32 19.49
C ASN A 39 3.04 -5.48 19.62
N ILE A 40 3.42 -4.84 18.52
CA ILE A 40 4.55 -3.90 18.50
C ILE A 40 4.10 -2.50 18.95
N PRO A 41 4.95 -1.75 19.68
CA PRO A 41 4.66 -0.36 20.02
C PRO A 41 4.57 0.54 18.78
N HIS A 42 3.77 1.59 18.87
CA HIS A 42 3.62 2.56 17.77
C HIS A 42 4.97 3.15 17.31
N GLU A 43 5.87 3.48 18.24
CA GLU A 43 7.20 4.03 17.93
C GLU A 43 8.03 3.07 17.08
N GLN A 44 7.94 1.77 17.34
CA GLN A 44 8.64 0.74 16.57
C GLN A 44 8.10 0.67 15.15
N VAL A 45 6.77 0.69 14.96
CA VAL A 45 6.13 0.73 13.63
C VAL A 45 6.62 1.94 12.84
N MET A 46 6.66 3.12 13.46
CA MET A 46 7.11 4.34 12.79
C MET A 46 8.58 4.28 12.38
N ALA A 47 9.44 3.70 13.23
CA ALA A 47 10.85 3.50 12.90
C ALA A 47 11.02 2.54 11.72
N GLU A 48 10.30 1.41 11.70
CA GLU A 48 10.34 0.44 10.60
C GLU A 48 9.87 1.06 9.28
N ILE A 49 8.79 1.87 9.31
CA ILE A 49 8.28 2.57 8.14
C ILE A 49 9.27 3.61 7.61
N GLN A 50 9.92 4.37 8.50
CA GLN A 50 10.92 5.37 8.09
C GLN A 50 12.09 4.72 7.34
N VAL A 51 12.62 3.61 7.87
CA VAL A 51 13.69 2.85 7.22
C VAL A 51 13.24 2.34 5.84
N LEU A 52 12.03 1.78 5.75
CA LEU A 52 11.48 1.32 4.47
C LEU A 52 11.36 2.46 3.45
N MET A 53 10.88 3.64 3.86
CA MET A 53 10.76 4.80 2.97
C MET A 53 12.12 5.26 2.45
N GLU A 54 13.14 5.31 3.31
CA GLU A 54 14.51 5.67 2.90
C GLU A 54 15.10 4.68 1.90
N GLU A 55 14.84 3.37 2.08
CA GLU A 55 15.25 2.36 1.12
C GLU A 55 14.56 2.51 -0.23
N VAL A 56 13.24 2.72 -0.22
CA VAL A 56 12.45 2.92 -1.43
C VAL A 56 12.92 4.18 -2.15
N GLN A 57 13.15 5.28 -1.43
CA GLN A 57 13.63 6.54 -1.98
C GLN A 57 15.01 6.37 -2.64
N ARG A 58 15.97 5.75 -1.96
CA ARG A 58 17.30 5.48 -2.54
C ARG A 58 17.23 4.62 -3.80
N LYS A 59 16.38 3.59 -3.80
CA LYS A 59 16.16 2.74 -4.98
C LYS A 59 15.62 3.57 -6.16
N TYR A 60 14.64 4.42 -5.89
CA TYR A 60 14.04 5.27 -6.90
C TYR A 60 15.04 6.29 -7.46
N GLU A 61 15.84 6.93 -6.60
CA GLU A 61 16.91 7.85 -6.99
C GLU A 61 17.98 7.15 -7.84
N ALA A 62 18.38 5.93 -7.46
CA ALA A 62 19.32 5.14 -8.25
C ALA A 62 18.76 4.78 -9.64
N LEU A 63 17.48 4.41 -9.71
CA LEU A 63 16.80 4.15 -10.99
C LEU A 63 16.68 5.43 -11.82
N GLN A 64 16.37 6.57 -11.20
CA GLN A 64 16.32 7.85 -11.89
C GLN A 64 17.69 8.31 -12.41
N ALA A 65 18.74 8.15 -11.61
CA ALA A 65 20.11 8.46 -12.02
C ALA A 65 20.51 7.60 -13.22
N SER A 66 20.25 6.29 -13.14
CA SER A 66 20.50 5.35 -14.25
C SER A 66 19.71 5.69 -15.50
N ASN A 67 18.46 6.16 -15.38
CA ASN A 67 17.63 6.55 -16.52
C ASN A 67 18.08 7.87 -17.15
N LYS A 68 18.51 8.85 -16.33
CA LYS A 68 18.99 10.16 -16.80
C LYS A 68 20.23 10.02 -17.66
N ASP A 69 21.16 9.15 -17.27
CA ASP A 69 22.38 8.86 -18.02
C ASP A 69 22.10 8.19 -19.39
N CYS A 70 20.98 7.47 -19.53
CA CYS A 70 20.54 6.90 -20.81
C CYS A 70 19.81 7.89 -21.74
N THR A 71 19.32 9.03 -21.25
CA THR A 71 18.61 10.03 -22.09
C THR A 71 19.51 11.06 -22.75
N ALA A 72 20.82 11.06 -22.46
CA ALA A 72 21.80 11.86 -23.17
C ALA A 72 22.32 11.10 -24.40
N ALA A 73 21.56 11.10 -25.49
CA ALA A 73 22.12 10.72 -26.79
C ALA A 73 23.16 11.78 -27.20
N PRO A 74 24.39 11.40 -27.61
CA PRO A 74 25.36 12.35 -28.14
C PRO A 74 24.89 12.86 -29.51
N ASP A 75 25.09 14.17 -29.74
CA ASP A 75 24.93 14.85 -31.05
C ASP A 75 25.75 14.18 -32.16
#